data_AF-A0A7H9FC48-F1
#
_entry.id   AF-A0A7H9FC48-F1
#
_cell.length_a   1.000
_cell.length_b   1.000
_cell.length_c   1.000
_cell.angle_alpha   90.00
_cell.angle_beta   90.00
_cell.angle_gamma   90.00
#
_symmetry.space_group_name_H-M   'P 1'
#
loop_
_entity.id
_entity.type
_entity.pdbx_description
1 polymer ?
#
loop_
_entity_poly.entity_id
_entity_poly.type
_entity_poly.pdbx_seq_one_letter_code
_entity_poly.pdbx_strand_id
1 'polypeptide(L)'
;MKNINNRIIRNSTVITDKLYYLLPLELLLSFLWSLSLAGIWFVNQVSTIISWDGWSQILDNFQIAQSTLLKAMTIVLIIYLLAHILLCIVWIKEDKFLNFFQTVDLLRRVRKQMKASESDSEIVKEYKTIIQSIRCTITHEYILVIIPWAENSDIDTILQKKLLFLYDYLTRDYREIYTFSPKDSTSLNHIIQGERKKERESIID
;
A
#
# COMPACT_ATOMS: atom_id res chain seq x y z
N MET A 1 0.50 -3.46 -14.64
CA MET A 1 1.05 -3.06 -13.32
C MET A 1 2.27 -2.17 -13.39
N LYS A 2 3.33 -2.50 -14.15
CA LYS A 2 4.58 -1.69 -14.23
C LYS A 2 4.38 -0.18 -14.47
N ASN A 3 3.47 0.22 -15.38
CA ASN A 3 3.26 1.65 -15.68
C ASN A 3 2.57 2.45 -14.58
N ILE A 4 1.68 1.84 -13.79
CA ILE A 4 0.98 2.54 -12.70
C ILE A 4 1.93 2.68 -11.52
N ASN A 5 2.64 1.59 -11.17
CA ASN A 5 3.61 1.60 -10.09
C ASN A 5 4.75 2.60 -10.36
N ASN A 6 5.30 2.64 -11.58
CA ASN A 6 6.31 3.63 -11.95
C ASN A 6 5.78 5.07 -11.90
N ARG A 7 4.52 5.31 -12.26
CA ARG A 7 3.91 6.65 -12.21
C ARG A 7 3.65 7.11 -10.78
N ILE A 8 3.29 6.19 -9.88
CA ILE A 8 3.10 6.47 -8.46
C ILE A 8 4.44 6.66 -7.76
N ILE A 9 5.45 5.81 -8.01
CA ILE A 9 6.82 6.00 -7.51
C ILE A 9 7.37 7.35 -7.98
N ARG A 10 7.16 7.70 -9.26
CA ARG A 10 7.57 9.01 -9.79
C ARG A 10 6.82 10.18 -9.13
N ASN A 11 5.52 10.05 -8.90
CA ASN A 11 4.75 11.12 -8.24
C ASN A 11 5.06 11.23 -6.75
N SER A 12 5.27 10.11 -6.07
CA SER A 12 5.71 10.02 -4.66
C SER A 12 7.07 10.67 -4.49
N THR A 13 8.05 10.31 -5.33
CA THR A 13 9.39 10.93 -5.31
C THR A 13 9.33 12.42 -5.63
N VAL A 14 8.49 12.86 -6.57
CA VAL A 14 8.29 14.30 -6.85
C VAL A 14 7.65 15.04 -5.67
N ILE A 15 6.71 14.42 -4.95
CA ILE A 15 6.09 15.04 -3.76
C ILE A 15 7.10 15.10 -2.62
N THR A 16 7.85 14.02 -2.38
CA THR A 16 8.93 13.99 -1.38
C THR A 16 10.03 15.00 -1.70
N ASP A 17 10.45 15.10 -2.96
CA ASP A 17 11.44 16.08 -3.42
C ASP A 17 10.94 17.52 -3.22
N LYS A 18 9.67 17.80 -3.54
CA LYS A 18 9.02 19.10 -3.26
C LYS A 18 8.93 19.41 -1.76
N LEU A 19 8.76 18.40 -0.92
CA LEU A 19 8.79 18.54 0.53
C LEU A 19 10.19 18.89 1.05
N TYR A 20 11.25 18.36 0.44
CA TYR A 20 12.62 18.74 0.80
C TYR A 20 12.92 20.23 0.59
N TYR A 21 12.27 20.88 -0.37
CA TYR A 21 12.38 22.34 -0.57
C TYR A 21 11.71 23.17 0.55
N LEU A 22 10.95 22.56 1.46
CA LEU A 22 10.40 23.24 2.65
C LEU A 22 11.41 23.27 3.82
N LEU A 23 12.46 22.46 3.79
CA LEU A 23 13.49 22.42 4.83
C LEU A 23 14.15 23.80 5.09
N PRO A 24 14.54 24.59 4.06
CA PRO A 24 15.08 25.93 4.29
C PRO A 24 14.06 26.89 4.91
N LEU A 25 12.77 26.70 4.60
CA LEU A 25 11.69 27.50 5.17
C LEU A 25 11.49 27.21 6.65
N GLU A 26 11.53 25.94 7.06
CA GLU A 26 11.47 25.53 8.47
C GLU A 26 12.64 26.10 9.27
N LEU A 27 13.84 26.04 8.70
CA LEU A 27 15.07 26.54 9.32
C LEU A 27 15.01 28.07 9.49
N LEU A 28 14.51 28.79 8.47
CA LEU A 28 14.28 30.23 8.54
C LEU A 28 13.22 30.60 9.59
N LEU A 29 12.09 29.89 9.62
CA LEU A 29 11.04 30.12 10.60
C LEU A 29 11.54 29.88 12.03
N SER A 30 12.25 28.77 12.26
CA SER A 30 12.85 28.45 13.56
C SER A 30 13.84 29.54 13.98
N PHE A 31 14.71 29.97 13.07
CA PHE A 31 15.68 31.04 13.32
C PHE A 31 15.01 32.37 13.70
N LEU A 32 13.98 32.78 12.97
CA LEU A 32 13.23 34.01 13.24
C LEU A 32 12.50 33.97 14.58
N TRP A 33 11.99 32.80 14.98
CA TRP A 33 11.33 32.63 16.28
C TRP A 33 12.33 32.71 17.43
N SER A 34 13.49 32.08 17.29
CA SER A 34 14.59 32.20 18.26
C SER A 34 15.08 33.65 18.38
N LEU A 35 15.19 34.38 17.27
CA LEU A 35 15.52 35.82 17.28
C LEU A 35 14.48 36.64 18.02
N SER A 36 13.18 36.37 17.80
CA SER A 36 12.10 37.05 18.50
C SER A 36 12.15 36.79 20.01
N LEU A 37 12.45 35.55 20.41
CA LEU A 37 12.60 35.17 21.81
C LEU A 37 13.80 35.88 22.47
N ALA A 38 14.94 35.90 21.78
CA ALA A 38 16.15 36.59 22.22
C ALA A 38 15.92 38.11 22.34
N GLY A 39 15.16 38.71 21.42
CA GLY A 39 14.77 40.11 21.46
C GLY A 39 13.89 40.46 22.67
N ILE A 40 12.88 39.64 22.97
CA ILE A 40 12.04 39.81 24.17
C ILE A 40 12.90 39.72 25.44
N TRP A 41 13.78 38.71 25.51
CA TRP A 41 14.67 38.53 26.65
C TRP A 41 15.60 39.74 26.82
N PHE A 42 16.21 40.23 25.73
CA PHE A 42 17.09 41.39 25.75
C PHE A 42 16.37 42.66 26.20
N VAL A 43 15.19 42.94 25.65
CA VAL A 43 14.38 44.11 26.03
C VAL A 43 14.01 44.06 27.52
N ASN A 44 13.64 42.89 28.03
CA ASN A 44 13.36 42.70 29.45
C ASN A 44 14.58 42.93 30.34
N GLN A 45 15.78 42.52 29.92
CA GLN A 45 17.00 42.81 30.67
C GLN A 45 17.32 44.30 30.67
N VAL A 46 17.29 44.95 29.49
CA VAL A 46 17.66 46.37 29.36
C VAL A 46 16.62 47.29 30.03
N SER A 47 15.33 46.97 29.99
CA SER A 47 14.28 47.78 30.62
C SER A 47 14.39 47.84 32.14
N THR A 48 15.02 46.83 32.77
CA THR A 48 15.33 46.86 34.21
C THR A 48 16.49 47.80 34.56
N ILE A 49 17.35 48.12 33.60
CA ILE A 49 18.53 48.96 33.79
C ILE A 49 18.23 50.42 33.38
N ILE A 50 17.52 50.62 32.26
CA ILE A 50 17.17 51.93 31.72
C ILE A 50 15.65 52.03 31.63
N SER A 51 15.05 52.90 32.45
CA SER A 51 13.61 53.17 32.37
C SER A 51 13.30 54.07 31.18
N TRP A 52 12.72 53.49 30.12
CA TRP A 52 12.22 54.21 28.96
C TRP A 52 10.81 53.72 28.60
N ASP A 53 9.88 54.66 28.41
CA ASP A 53 8.48 54.37 28.13
C ASP A 53 8.29 53.59 26.80
N GLY A 54 9.20 53.79 25.84
CA GLY A 54 9.20 53.08 24.56
C GLY A 54 9.48 51.58 24.64
N TRP A 55 10.00 51.05 25.76
CA TRP A 55 10.25 49.61 25.92
C TRP A 55 8.99 48.78 25.80
N SER A 56 7.86 49.29 26.31
CA SER A 56 6.57 48.59 26.25
C SER A 56 6.13 48.35 24.80
N GLN A 57 6.25 49.38 23.94
CA GLN A 57 5.89 49.26 22.52
C GLN A 57 6.81 48.28 21.77
N ILE A 58 8.11 48.27 22.08
CA ILE A 58 9.06 47.34 21.47
C ILE A 58 8.73 45.91 21.89
N LEU A 59 8.46 45.68 23.18
CA LEU A 59 8.07 44.37 23.72
C LEU A 59 6.81 43.84 23.04
N ASP A 60 5.77 44.67 22.94
CA ASP A 60 4.50 44.34 22.28
C ASP A 60 4.72 43.92 20.82
N ASN A 61 5.54 44.66 20.07
CA ASN A 61 5.85 44.33 18.68
C ASN A 61 6.56 42.98 18.54
N PHE A 62 7.50 42.65 19.44
CA PHE A 62 8.15 41.35 19.44
C PHE A 62 7.19 40.21 19.83
N GLN A 63 6.27 40.43 20.76
CA GLN A 63 5.25 39.44 21.13
C GLN A 63 4.25 39.17 20.00
N ILE A 64 3.84 40.22 19.27
CA ILE A 64 2.99 40.11 18.07
C ILE A 64 3.72 39.33 16.97
N ALA A 65 5.00 39.63 16.74
CA ALA A 65 5.84 38.91 15.78
C ALA A 65 5.97 37.43 16.15
N GLN A 66 6.24 37.12 17.42
CA GLN A 66 6.33 35.74 17.93
C GLN A 66 5.02 34.95 17.73
N SER A 67 3.88 35.56 18.07
CA SER A 67 2.56 34.95 17.90
C SER A 67 2.24 34.67 16.43
N THR A 68 2.61 35.61 15.54
CA THR A 68 2.42 35.45 14.10
C THR A 68 3.32 34.35 13.53
N LEU A 69 4.57 34.27 13.98
CA LEU A 69 5.50 33.21 13.58
C LEU A 69 5.06 31.82 14.03
N LEU A 70 4.54 31.71 15.26
CA LEU A 70 4.00 30.45 15.78
C LEU A 70 2.80 29.95 14.94
N LYS A 71 1.91 30.86 14.52
CA LYS A 71 0.81 30.53 13.60
C LYS A 71 1.33 30.03 12.27
N ALA A 72 2.33 30.68 11.69
CA ALA A 72 2.93 30.27 10.43
C ALA A 72 3.57 28.87 10.51
N MET A 73 4.33 28.59 11.57
CA MET A 73 4.91 27.25 11.81
C MET A 73 3.83 26.17 11.94
N THR A 74 2.76 26.46 12.69
CA THR A 74 1.64 25.53 12.86
C THR A 74 0.99 25.19 11.52
N ILE A 75 0.81 26.17 10.63
CA ILE A 75 0.25 25.94 9.28
C ILE A 75 1.18 25.04 8.45
N VAL A 76 2.48 25.32 8.43
CA VAL A 76 3.46 24.50 7.70
C VAL A 76 3.46 23.06 8.23
N LEU A 77 3.44 22.88 9.55
CA LEU A 77 3.38 21.57 10.19
C LEU A 77 2.11 20.78 9.80
N ILE A 78 0.95 21.44 9.77
CA ILE A 78 -0.32 20.82 9.34
C ILE A 78 -0.22 20.35 7.88
N ILE A 79 0.33 21.18 6.99
CA ILE A 79 0.53 20.82 5.58
C ILE A 79 1.49 19.62 5.46
N TYR A 80 2.57 19.61 6.23
CA TYR A 80 3.54 18.51 6.27
C TYR A 80 2.89 17.18 6.68
N LEU A 81 2.11 17.20 7.76
CA LEU A 81 1.37 16.04 8.26
C LEU A 81 0.34 15.53 7.25
N LEU A 82 -0.43 16.44 6.63
CA LEU A 82 -1.38 16.08 5.59
C LEU A 82 -0.70 15.39 4.40
N ALA A 83 0.41 15.94 3.92
CA ALA A 83 1.16 15.35 2.82
C ALA A 83 1.70 13.96 3.17
N HIS A 84 2.22 13.76 4.39
CA HIS A 84 2.69 12.46 4.87
C HIS A 84 1.56 11.44 4.99
N ILE A 85 0.41 11.84 5.55
CA ILE A 85 -0.77 10.98 5.66
C ILE A 85 -1.24 10.53 4.27
N LEU A 86 -1.30 11.46 3.30
CA LEU A 86 -1.67 11.12 1.93
C LEU A 86 -0.67 10.15 1.29
N LEU A 87 0.63 10.35 1.50
CA LEU A 87 1.67 9.48 0.98
C LEU A 87 1.58 8.06 1.58
N CYS A 88 1.38 7.97 2.90
CA CYS A 88 1.12 6.72 3.60
C CYS A 88 -0.14 6.00 3.10
N ILE A 89 -1.24 6.73 2.88
CA ILE A 89 -2.48 6.16 2.33
C ILE A 89 -2.24 5.61 0.93
N VAL A 90 -1.55 6.35 0.06
CA VAL A 90 -1.25 5.90 -1.30
C VAL A 90 -0.41 4.62 -1.29
N TRP A 91 0.63 4.56 -0.44
CA TRP A 91 1.48 3.38 -0.31
C TRP A 91 0.73 2.15 0.24
N ILE A 92 0.01 2.29 1.35
CA ILE A 92 -0.76 1.18 1.96
C ILE A 92 -1.86 0.70 1.00
N LYS A 93 -2.49 1.63 0.29
CA LYS A 93 -3.58 1.31 -0.63
C LYS A 93 -3.09 0.51 -1.82
N GLU A 94 -1.94 0.85 -2.39
CA GLU A 94 -1.43 0.16 -3.58
C GLU A 94 -1.13 -1.32 -3.29
N ASP A 95 -0.38 -1.65 -2.23
CA ASP A 95 0.02 -3.04 -1.95
C ASP A 95 -1.17 -3.95 -1.56
N LYS A 96 -2.06 -3.50 -0.68
CA LYS A 96 -3.17 -4.34 -0.22
C LYS A 96 -4.34 -4.37 -1.20
N PHE A 97 -4.71 -3.24 -1.82
CA PHE A 97 -5.85 -3.23 -2.73
C PHE A 97 -5.53 -3.85 -4.08
N LEU A 98 -4.32 -3.68 -4.62
CA LEU A 98 -3.95 -4.39 -5.86
C LEU A 98 -4.03 -5.90 -5.67
N ASN A 99 -3.47 -6.42 -4.58
CA ASN A 99 -3.54 -7.85 -4.26
C ASN A 99 -4.99 -8.31 -4.09
N PHE A 100 -5.85 -7.50 -3.47
CA PHE A 100 -7.28 -7.79 -3.35
C PHE A 100 -7.99 -7.85 -4.72
N PHE A 101 -7.83 -6.83 -5.58
CA PHE A 101 -8.45 -6.82 -6.90
C PHE A 101 -7.93 -7.95 -7.79
N GLN A 102 -6.63 -8.22 -7.77
CA GLN A 102 -6.03 -9.34 -8.48
C GLN A 102 -6.58 -10.68 -7.99
N THR A 103 -6.74 -10.84 -6.68
CA THR A 103 -7.33 -12.04 -6.07
C THR A 103 -8.78 -12.22 -6.50
N VAL A 104 -9.58 -11.16 -6.49
CA VAL A 104 -10.99 -11.19 -6.94
C VAL A 104 -11.09 -11.51 -8.43
N ASP A 105 -10.27 -10.88 -9.27
CA ASP A 105 -10.26 -11.11 -10.71
C ASP A 105 -9.79 -12.52 -11.07
N LEU A 106 -8.79 -13.04 -10.36
CA LEU A 106 -8.39 -14.43 -10.49
C LEU A 106 -9.52 -15.37 -10.09
N LEU A 107 -10.12 -15.16 -8.91
CA LEU A 107 -11.24 -15.97 -8.43
C LEU A 107 -12.39 -16.00 -9.46
N ARG A 108 -12.72 -14.85 -10.04
CA ARG A 108 -13.73 -14.74 -11.10
C ARG A 108 -13.36 -15.55 -12.33
N ARG A 109 -12.09 -15.49 -12.78
CA ARG A 109 -11.59 -16.24 -13.94
C ARG A 109 -11.59 -17.75 -13.68
N VAL A 110 -11.08 -18.19 -12.52
CA VAL A 110 -11.08 -19.60 -12.12
C VAL A 110 -12.50 -20.16 -12.11
N ARG A 111 -13.44 -19.48 -11.45
CA ARG A 111 -14.85 -19.90 -11.43
C ARG A 111 -15.47 -19.97 -12.83
N LYS A 112 -15.15 -19.02 -13.71
CA LYS A 112 -15.64 -19.00 -15.10
C LYS A 112 -15.11 -20.20 -15.89
N GLN A 113 -13.84 -20.56 -15.74
CA GLN A 113 -13.24 -21.72 -16.40
C GLN A 113 -13.76 -23.05 -15.84
N MET A 114 -14.02 -23.10 -14.53
CA MET A 114 -14.52 -24.30 -13.88
C MET A 114 -16.02 -24.56 -14.15
N LYS A 115 -16.81 -23.54 -14.51
CA LYS A 115 -18.27 -23.65 -14.72
C LYS A 115 -18.65 -24.87 -15.59
N ALA A 116 -19.65 -25.64 -15.15
CA ALA A 116 -20.26 -26.72 -15.93
C ALA A 116 -21.35 -26.17 -16.86
N SER A 117 -21.73 -26.96 -17.87
CA SER A 117 -22.91 -26.72 -18.72
C SER A 117 -24.19 -26.66 -17.88
N GLU A 118 -25.17 -25.91 -18.35
CA GLU A 118 -26.47 -25.75 -17.71
C GLU A 118 -27.28 -27.05 -17.84
N SER A 119 -27.18 -27.91 -16.83
CA SER A 119 -28.05 -29.08 -16.66
C SER A 119 -28.49 -29.17 -15.19
N ASP A 120 -29.73 -29.61 -14.96
CA ASP A 120 -30.39 -29.55 -13.64
C ASP A 120 -30.21 -30.80 -12.77
N SER A 121 -29.18 -31.62 -13.05
CA SER A 121 -28.90 -32.81 -12.24
C SER A 121 -28.35 -32.45 -10.86
N GLU A 122 -28.63 -33.31 -9.88
CA GLU A 122 -28.13 -33.18 -8.50
C GLU A 122 -26.58 -33.12 -8.45
N ILE A 123 -25.93 -33.89 -9.33
CA ILE A 123 -24.49 -33.86 -9.60
C ILE A 123 -24.01 -32.46 -9.99
N VAL A 124 -24.78 -31.71 -10.79
CA VAL A 124 -24.43 -30.35 -11.21
C VAL A 124 -24.62 -29.35 -10.07
N LYS A 125 -25.59 -29.58 -9.17
CA LYS A 125 -25.78 -28.73 -7.98
C LYS A 125 -24.59 -28.86 -7.03
N GLU A 126 -24.17 -30.08 -6.72
CA GLU A 126 -22.98 -30.32 -5.88
C GLU A 126 -21.72 -29.71 -6.52
N TYR A 127 -21.52 -29.92 -7.82
CA TYR A 127 -20.41 -29.32 -8.56
C TYR A 127 -20.43 -27.77 -8.55
N LYS A 128 -21.60 -27.14 -8.70
CA LYS A 128 -21.74 -25.67 -8.60
C LYS A 128 -21.36 -25.16 -7.21
N THR A 129 -21.76 -25.88 -6.16
CA THR A 129 -21.41 -25.54 -4.78
C THR A 129 -19.90 -25.58 -4.57
N ILE A 130 -19.21 -26.60 -5.10
CA ILE A 130 -17.74 -26.71 -5.04
C ILE A 130 -17.08 -25.54 -5.77
N ILE A 131 -17.58 -25.14 -6.95
CA ILE A 131 -17.03 -23.98 -7.67
C ILE A 131 -17.18 -22.69 -6.85
N GLN A 132 -18.31 -22.51 -6.17
CA GLN A 132 -18.54 -21.33 -5.34
C GLN A 132 -17.63 -21.31 -4.11
N SER A 133 -17.26 -22.47 -3.58
CA SER A 133 -16.36 -22.59 -2.43
C SER A 133 -14.87 -22.52 -2.77
N ILE A 134 -14.50 -22.46 -4.06
CA ILE A 134 -13.11 -22.20 -4.49
C ILE A 134 -12.60 -20.92 -3.85
N ARG A 135 -11.37 -20.98 -3.32
CA ARG A 135 -10.65 -19.86 -2.74
C ARG A 135 -9.39 -19.59 -3.55
N CYS A 136 -9.17 -18.33 -3.88
CA CYS A 136 -7.92 -17.88 -4.49
C CYS A 136 -7.28 -16.84 -3.57
N THR A 137 -5.97 -16.80 -3.53
CA THR A 137 -5.20 -15.78 -2.82
C THR A 137 -3.97 -15.47 -3.66
N ILE A 138 -3.80 -14.19 -4.02
CA ILE A 138 -2.58 -13.71 -4.66
C ILE A 138 -1.94 -12.71 -3.72
N THR A 139 -0.69 -12.96 -3.38
CA THR A 139 0.18 -12.05 -2.66
C THR A 139 1.43 -11.80 -3.48
N HIS A 140 2.25 -10.85 -3.02
CA HIS A 140 3.57 -10.61 -3.59
C HIS A 140 4.46 -11.87 -3.61
N GLU A 141 4.27 -12.78 -2.65
CA GLU A 141 5.13 -13.93 -2.41
C GLU A 141 4.59 -15.21 -3.05
N TYR A 142 3.27 -15.38 -3.12
CA TYR A 142 2.67 -16.60 -3.62
C TYR A 142 1.31 -16.37 -4.31
N ILE A 143 0.96 -17.32 -5.16
CA ILE A 143 -0.38 -17.54 -5.69
C ILE A 143 -0.87 -18.88 -5.15
N LEU A 144 -2.07 -18.89 -4.57
CA LEU A 144 -2.67 -20.07 -3.98
C LEU A 144 -4.12 -20.20 -4.46
N VAL A 145 -4.46 -21.37 -4.99
CA VAL A 145 -5.82 -21.74 -5.36
C VAL A 145 -6.17 -23.03 -4.62
N ILE A 146 -7.22 -22.96 -3.80
CA ILE A 146 -7.72 -24.10 -3.02
C ILE A 146 -9.10 -24.44 -3.56
N ILE A 147 -9.23 -25.67 -4.04
CA ILE A 147 -10.49 -26.22 -4.53
C ILE A 147 -10.87 -27.38 -3.60
N PRO A 148 -12.03 -27.31 -2.93
CA PRO A 148 -12.50 -28.40 -2.09
C PRO A 148 -12.67 -29.69 -2.88
N TRP A 149 -12.46 -30.82 -2.21
CA TRP A 149 -12.76 -32.13 -2.79
C TRP A 149 -14.24 -32.27 -3.11
N ALA A 150 -14.60 -33.26 -3.93
CA ALA A 150 -15.98 -33.76 -4.01
C ALA A 150 -16.10 -35.10 -3.26
N GLU A 151 -17.18 -35.29 -2.51
CA GLU A 151 -17.47 -36.60 -1.88
C GLU A 151 -17.88 -37.63 -2.94
N ASN A 152 -18.51 -37.16 -4.02
CA ASN A 152 -18.87 -38.00 -5.15
C ASN A 152 -17.69 -38.23 -6.12
N SER A 153 -17.32 -39.49 -6.34
CA SER A 153 -16.19 -39.88 -7.19
C SER A 153 -16.32 -39.46 -8.67
N ASP A 154 -17.54 -39.39 -9.21
CA ASP A 154 -17.76 -38.94 -10.59
C ASP A 154 -17.48 -37.44 -10.73
N ILE A 155 -17.86 -36.67 -9.71
CA ILE A 155 -17.61 -35.23 -9.62
C ILE A 155 -16.12 -34.96 -9.44
N ASP A 156 -15.44 -35.74 -8.60
CA ASP A 156 -14.00 -35.60 -8.40
C ASP A 156 -13.22 -35.90 -9.69
N THR A 157 -13.64 -36.91 -10.45
CA THR A 157 -13.04 -37.23 -11.76
C THR A 157 -13.19 -36.07 -12.76
N ILE A 158 -14.35 -35.39 -12.76
CA ILE A 158 -14.58 -34.20 -13.60
C ILE A 158 -13.71 -33.03 -13.12
N LEU A 159 -13.62 -32.81 -11.80
CA LEU A 159 -12.78 -31.77 -11.20
C LEU A 159 -11.30 -31.99 -11.55
N GLN A 160 -10.78 -33.21 -11.43
CA GLN A 160 -9.39 -33.54 -11.77
C GLN A 160 -9.03 -33.23 -13.22
N LYS A 161 -9.93 -33.51 -14.17
CA LYS A 161 -9.75 -33.14 -15.58
C LYS A 161 -9.68 -31.62 -15.77
N LYS A 162 -10.55 -30.86 -15.09
CA LYS A 162 -10.53 -29.39 -15.17
C LYS A 162 -9.35 -28.76 -14.43
N LEU A 163 -8.88 -29.40 -13.35
CA LEU A 163 -7.72 -28.98 -12.57
C LEU A 163 -6.43 -29.02 -13.40
N LEU A 164 -6.26 -30.00 -14.29
CA LEU A 164 -5.16 -30.02 -15.26
C LEU A 164 -5.17 -28.75 -16.12
N PHE A 165 -6.31 -28.44 -16.73
CA PHE A 165 -6.46 -27.25 -17.57
C PHE A 165 -6.21 -25.95 -16.78
N LEU A 166 -6.73 -25.87 -15.55
CA LEU A 166 -6.54 -24.71 -14.68
C LEU A 166 -5.06 -24.53 -14.31
N TYR A 167 -4.36 -25.61 -13.99
CA TYR A 167 -2.93 -25.58 -13.68
C TYR A 167 -2.11 -25.07 -14.86
N ASP A 168 -2.37 -25.56 -16.07
CA ASP A 168 -1.69 -25.12 -17.29
C ASP A 168 -2.00 -23.65 -17.60
N TYR A 169 -3.25 -23.23 -17.41
CA TYR A 169 -3.66 -21.84 -17.58
C TYR A 169 -2.93 -20.90 -16.61
N LEU A 170 -2.92 -21.23 -15.32
CA LEU A 170 -2.25 -20.45 -14.28
C LEU A 170 -0.74 -20.39 -14.52
N THR A 171 -0.14 -21.53 -14.84
CA THR A 171 1.28 -21.59 -15.20
C THR A 171 1.57 -20.68 -16.39
N ARG A 172 0.75 -20.72 -17.44
CA ARG A 172 0.97 -19.86 -18.62
C ARG A 172 0.82 -18.37 -18.32
N ASP A 173 -0.25 -17.96 -17.65
CA ASP A 173 -0.52 -16.54 -17.37
C ASP A 173 0.44 -15.95 -16.34
N TYR A 174 0.94 -16.77 -15.40
CA TYR A 174 1.73 -16.30 -14.26
C TYR A 174 3.19 -16.81 -14.24
N ARG A 175 3.66 -17.55 -15.26
CA ARG A 175 5.03 -18.10 -15.34
C ARG A 175 6.14 -17.06 -15.19
N GLU A 176 5.89 -15.81 -15.54
CA GLU A 176 6.91 -14.77 -15.47
C GLU A 176 7.20 -14.35 -14.02
N ILE A 177 6.21 -14.52 -13.14
CA ILE A 177 6.24 -14.00 -11.77
C ILE A 177 6.39 -15.16 -10.76
N TYR A 178 5.75 -16.29 -11.01
CA TYR A 178 5.70 -17.42 -10.08
C TYR A 178 6.23 -18.72 -10.74
N THR A 179 6.80 -19.58 -9.90
CA THR A 179 7.13 -20.98 -10.19
C THR A 179 6.10 -21.85 -9.49
N PHE A 180 5.35 -22.65 -10.24
CA PHE A 180 4.31 -23.51 -9.70
C PHE A 180 4.90 -24.82 -9.17
N SER A 181 4.44 -25.21 -7.97
CA SER A 181 4.80 -26.48 -7.35
C SER A 181 4.12 -27.65 -8.08
N PRO A 182 4.72 -28.86 -8.06
CA PRO A 182 4.05 -30.06 -8.53
C PRO A 182 2.71 -30.26 -7.80
N LYS A 183 1.77 -30.95 -8.42
CA LYS A 183 0.49 -31.26 -7.77
C LYS A 183 0.74 -32.12 -6.54
N ASP A 184 0.42 -31.59 -5.36
CA ASP A 184 0.39 -32.39 -4.13
C ASP A 184 -0.84 -33.31 -4.17
N SER A 185 -0.59 -34.61 -4.28
CA SER A 185 -1.63 -35.65 -4.27
C SER A 185 -2.01 -36.11 -2.86
N THR A 186 -1.42 -35.51 -1.83
CA THR A 186 -1.56 -35.91 -0.41
C THR A 186 -2.53 -35.03 0.38
N SER A 187 -2.97 -33.90 -0.18
CA SER A 187 -3.90 -32.98 0.50
C SER A 187 -5.36 -33.36 0.25
N LEU A 188 -6.17 -33.22 1.29
CA LEU A 188 -7.62 -33.46 1.26
C LEU A 188 -8.34 -32.53 0.26
N ASN A 189 -7.76 -31.36 -0.02
CA ASN A 189 -8.23 -30.43 -1.04
C ASN A 189 -7.29 -30.47 -2.25
N HIS A 190 -7.80 -30.07 -3.41
CA HIS A 190 -6.98 -29.83 -4.59
C HIS A 190 -6.31 -28.46 -4.46
N ILE A 191 -4.99 -28.45 -4.25
CA ILE A 191 -4.20 -27.23 -4.03
C ILE A 191 -3.31 -26.97 -5.23
N ILE A 192 -3.36 -25.73 -5.75
CA ILE A 192 -2.40 -25.22 -6.73
C ILE A 192 -1.66 -24.07 -6.07
N GLN A 193 -0.35 -24.22 -5.90
CA GLN A 193 0.53 -23.23 -5.31
C GLN A 193 1.61 -22.82 -6.31
N GLY A 194 1.87 -21.52 -6.39
CA GLY A 194 3.04 -20.97 -7.05
C GLY A 194 3.76 -20.00 -6.14
N GLU A 195 5.07 -20.14 -6.06
CA GLU A 195 5.95 -19.27 -5.28
C GLU A 195 6.63 -18.26 -6.19
N ARG A 196 6.83 -17.04 -5.71
CA ARG A 196 7.46 -16.00 -6.51
C ARG A 196 8.86 -16.44 -6.92
N LYS A 197 9.20 -16.24 -8.19
CA LYS A 197 10.58 -16.36 -8.65
C LYS A 197 11.44 -15.37 -7.89
N LYS A 198 12.43 -15.88 -7.16
CA LYS A 198 13.51 -15.03 -6.64
C LYS A 198 14.20 -14.42 -7.86
N GLU A 199 14.13 -13.10 -8.01
CA GLU A 199 15.06 -12.42 -8.92
C GLU A 199 16.44 -12.86 -8.48
N ARG A 200 17.25 -13.41 -9.40
CA ARG A 200 18.67 -13.53 -9.15
C ARG A 200 19.13 -12.12 -8.85
N GLU A 201 19.46 -11.85 -7.60
CA GLU A 201 20.36 -10.76 -7.27
C GLU A 201 21.56 -10.95 -8.19
N SER A 202 21.64 -10.11 -9.23
CA SER A 202 22.88 -9.94 -9.95
C SER A 202 23.85 -9.44 -8.90
N ILE A 203 24.68 -10.38 -8.41
CA ILE A 203 25.91 -10.10 -7.72
C ILE A 203 26.65 -9.13 -8.65
N ILE A 204 26.60 -7.84 -8.32
CA ILE A 204 27.49 -6.85 -8.88
C ILE A 204 28.75 -7.04 -8.05
N ASP A 205 29.69 -7.82 -8.58
CA ASP A 205 31.10 -7.75 -8.21
C ASP A 205 31.70 -6.43 -8.73
#